data_AF-A0A1V3N9Q7-F1
#
_entry.id   AF-A0A1V3N9Q7-F1
#
_cell.length_a   1.000
_cell.length_b   1.000
_cell.length_c   1.000
_cell.angle_alpha   90.00
_cell.angle_beta   90.00
_cell.angle_gamma   90.00
#
_symmetry.space_group_name_H-M   'P 1'
#
loop_
_entity.id
_entity.type
_entity.pdbx_description
1 polymer ?
#
loop_
_entity_poly.entity_id
_entity_poly.type
_entity_poly.pdbx_seq_one_letter_code
_entity_poly.pdbx_strand_id
1 'polypeptide(L)'
;MSESPDNPRKEPAGTDQSAPRQGHPNARRRNLIRGAMATPLVVTLASRPVWGSQGACSLSGDIFSANVSDIDHECTAGQGCTPGYWRNNYKGWACTGFSPGTCMELNPSGNKCQKLDATTGTTFEYVFGYAPMCGSVTTLMEVLQECPGTLDWHAVGAALNARCTSIYYGASLAEVVQAYQMARDNPIQTDPELLKNVFDNMNNRGCPIDAHGNCEKGYTLEDDVCIPVKTSLTLD
;
A
#
# COMPACT_ATOMS: atom_id res chain seq x y z
N MET A 1 -22.84 -82.20 29.97
CA MET A 1 -23.70 -82.70 28.87
C MET A 1 -24.02 -81.51 27.99
N SER A 2 -23.74 -81.66 26.70
CA SER A 2 -23.49 -80.62 25.72
C SER A 2 -24.74 -80.07 25.03
N GLU A 3 -24.69 -78.82 24.58
CA GLU A 3 -25.11 -78.29 23.26
C GLU A 3 -24.86 -76.76 23.26
N SER A 4 -24.00 -76.17 22.41
CA SER A 4 -24.13 -75.77 20.98
C SER A 4 -24.85 -74.40 20.77
N PRO A 5 -24.73 -73.68 19.62
CA PRO A 5 -23.82 -72.52 19.47
C PRO A 5 -24.42 -71.26 18.78
N ASP A 6 -23.57 -70.23 18.62
CA ASP A 6 -23.39 -69.17 17.59
C ASP A 6 -24.53 -68.42 16.81
N ASN A 7 -24.21 -67.13 16.56
CA ASN A 7 -24.71 -66.00 15.69
C ASN A 7 -25.19 -66.37 14.25
N PRO A 8 -25.57 -65.49 13.25
CA PRO A 8 -25.79 -64.02 13.13
C PRO A 8 -26.95 -63.53 12.16
N ARG A 9 -26.98 -62.21 11.87
CA ARG A 9 -27.23 -61.53 10.55
C ARG A 9 -28.62 -61.36 9.85
N LYS A 10 -28.91 -60.07 9.55
CA LYS A 10 -29.30 -59.36 8.28
C LYS A 10 -30.54 -59.70 7.40
N GLU A 11 -31.13 -58.58 6.93
CA GLU A 11 -31.82 -58.28 5.63
C GLU A 11 -33.30 -58.71 5.46
N PRO A 12 -34.10 -58.15 4.50
CA PRO A 12 -33.72 -57.50 3.23
C PRO A 12 -34.53 -56.26 2.74
N ALA A 13 -34.15 -55.81 1.53
CA ALA A 13 -34.77 -54.81 0.66
C ALA A 13 -35.59 -55.45 -0.50
N GLY A 14 -36.33 -54.63 -1.29
CA GLY A 14 -36.78 -54.92 -2.67
C GLY A 14 -37.87 -53.95 -3.17
N THR A 15 -37.60 -52.98 -4.06
CA THR A 15 -37.62 -52.96 -5.57
C THR A 15 -39.00 -52.80 -6.23
N ASP A 16 -39.18 -51.80 -7.12
CA ASP A 16 -39.20 -52.04 -8.59
C ASP A 16 -39.14 -50.75 -9.47
N GLN A 17 -38.75 -50.93 -10.75
CA GLN A 17 -38.28 -49.95 -11.75
C GLN A 17 -39.35 -49.53 -12.79
N SER A 18 -39.20 -48.37 -13.45
CA SER A 18 -39.18 -48.21 -14.95
C SER A 18 -39.21 -46.73 -15.44
N ALA A 19 -38.40 -46.43 -16.47
CA ALA A 19 -38.36 -45.21 -17.32
C ALA A 19 -38.26 -45.69 -18.80
N PRO A 20 -38.14 -44.89 -19.91
CA PRO A 20 -37.89 -43.43 -20.05
C PRO A 20 -38.59 -42.71 -21.26
N ARG A 21 -38.41 -41.37 -21.43
CA ARG A 21 -38.11 -40.65 -22.71
C ARG A 21 -37.90 -39.14 -22.49
N GLN A 22 -36.89 -38.57 -23.18
CA GLN A 22 -36.41 -37.17 -23.11
C GLN A 22 -37.14 -36.21 -24.09
N GLY A 23 -37.15 -34.90 -23.80
CA GLY A 23 -37.49 -33.87 -24.79
C GLY A 23 -37.49 -32.39 -24.30
N HIS A 24 -36.42 -31.67 -24.67
CA HIS A 24 -36.27 -30.21 -24.88
C HIS A 24 -36.26 -29.20 -23.71
N PRO A 25 -35.20 -28.35 -23.60
CA PRO A 25 -35.20 -27.15 -22.77
C PRO A 25 -35.90 -26.00 -23.51
N ASN A 26 -36.73 -25.21 -22.82
CA ASN A 26 -37.26 -23.98 -23.42
C ASN A 26 -37.15 -22.77 -22.49
N ALA A 27 -36.59 -21.73 -23.10
CA ALA A 27 -36.21 -20.46 -22.50
C ALA A 27 -37.41 -19.53 -22.29
N ARG A 28 -37.23 -18.59 -21.35
CA ARG A 28 -37.96 -17.32 -21.21
C ARG A 28 -39.50 -17.41 -21.16
N ARG A 29 -40.05 -17.10 -19.98
CA ARG A 29 -41.04 -16.02 -19.86
C ARG A 29 -41.05 -15.44 -18.46
N ARG A 30 -40.65 -14.18 -18.38
CA ARG A 30 -40.85 -13.28 -17.24
C ARG A 30 -42.33 -13.32 -16.86
N ASN A 31 -42.64 -13.84 -15.68
CA ASN A 31 -43.93 -13.58 -15.04
C ASN A 31 -43.71 -12.48 -13.99
N LEU A 32 -43.70 -11.25 -14.49
CA LEU A 32 -43.90 -10.06 -13.68
C LEU A 32 -45.38 -10.02 -13.27
N ILE A 33 -45.58 -9.95 -11.95
CA ILE A 33 -46.73 -9.37 -11.25
C ILE A 33 -48.03 -10.17 -11.30
N ARG A 34 -48.39 -10.73 -10.13
CA ARG A 34 -49.73 -10.80 -9.52
C ARG A 34 -49.49 -11.37 -8.13
N GLY A 35 -49.42 -10.54 -7.09
CA GLY A 35 -50.62 -10.03 -6.44
C GLY A 35 -50.75 -10.69 -5.08
N ALA A 36 -50.09 -10.14 -4.07
CA ALA A 36 -50.43 -10.26 -2.67
C ALA A 36 -49.78 -9.06 -1.97
N MET A 37 -50.59 -8.23 -1.33
CA MET A 37 -50.13 -7.15 -0.45
C MET A 37 -49.47 -7.81 0.78
N ALA A 38 -48.23 -8.27 0.64
CA ALA A 38 -47.38 -8.61 1.75
C ALA A 38 -46.69 -7.31 2.16
N THR A 39 -47.12 -6.73 3.27
CA THR A 39 -46.40 -5.67 3.96
C THR A 39 -44.92 -6.06 4.03
N PRO A 40 -43.97 -5.23 3.57
CA PRO A 40 -42.58 -5.48 3.88
C PRO A 40 -42.48 -5.39 5.40
N LEU A 41 -42.33 -6.54 6.07
CA LEU A 41 -41.77 -6.54 7.41
C LEU A 41 -40.38 -5.97 7.21
N VAL A 42 -40.18 -4.71 7.61
CA VAL A 42 -38.85 -4.15 7.80
C VAL A 42 -38.25 -5.00 8.91
N VAL A 43 -37.54 -6.06 8.53
CA VAL A 43 -36.70 -6.80 9.44
C VAL A 43 -35.55 -5.85 9.74
N THR A 44 -35.69 -5.08 10.81
CA THR A 44 -34.54 -4.44 11.43
C THR A 44 -33.68 -5.58 11.96
N LEU A 45 -32.76 -6.05 11.13
CA LEU A 45 -31.52 -6.59 11.66
C LEU A 45 -30.95 -5.47 12.51
N ALA A 46 -31.20 -5.54 13.81
CA ALA A 46 -30.30 -4.99 14.80
C ALA A 46 -29.01 -5.81 14.65
N SER A 47 -28.27 -5.58 13.56
CA SER A 47 -26.84 -5.75 13.56
C SER A 47 -26.39 -4.87 14.70
N ARG A 48 -26.23 -5.46 15.89
CA ARG A 48 -25.37 -4.88 16.89
C ARG A 48 -24.05 -4.76 16.14
N PRO A 49 -23.60 -3.55 15.76
CA PRO A 49 -22.22 -3.47 15.34
C PRO A 49 -21.44 -3.99 16.54
N VAL A 50 -20.55 -4.93 16.29
CA VAL A 50 -19.61 -5.41 17.30
C VAL A 50 -18.69 -4.22 17.60
N TRP A 51 -19.18 -3.28 18.41
CA TRP A 51 -18.44 -2.19 19.02
C TRP A 51 -17.73 -2.74 20.25
N GLY A 52 -16.87 -3.73 19.99
CA GLY A 52 -16.08 -4.41 20.99
C GLY A 52 -15.25 -5.50 20.33
N SER A 53 -14.00 -5.16 20.00
CA SER A 53 -12.89 -6.03 19.54
C SER A 53 -12.53 -6.15 18.05
N GLN A 54 -13.11 -5.35 17.15
CA GLN A 54 -12.58 -5.18 15.77
C GLN A 54 -12.42 -3.70 15.42
N GLY A 55 -11.48 -3.04 16.10
CA GLY A 55 -11.09 -1.66 15.86
C GLY A 55 -9.98 -1.53 14.81
N ALA A 56 -10.20 -2.04 13.61
CA ALA A 56 -9.37 -1.71 12.47
C ALA A 56 -10.29 -1.25 11.34
N CYS A 57 -10.39 0.07 11.17
CA CYS A 57 -10.65 0.62 9.85
C CYS A 57 -9.71 -0.11 8.90
N SER A 58 -10.27 -0.82 7.90
CA SER A 58 -9.48 -1.26 6.76
C SER A 58 -8.74 -0.02 6.29
N LEU A 59 -7.41 -0.03 6.39
CA LEU A 59 -6.58 0.99 5.76
C LEU A 59 -7.12 1.15 4.34
N SER A 60 -7.37 2.41 3.95
CA SER A 60 -7.98 2.75 2.65
C SER A 60 -7.43 1.79 1.59
N GLY A 61 -8.32 1.25 0.75
CA GLY A 61 -7.88 0.43 -0.39
C GLY A 61 -6.76 1.12 -1.19
N ASP A 62 -6.57 2.42 -1.06
CA ASP A 62 -5.52 3.15 -1.76
C ASP A 62 -4.08 2.74 -1.34
N ILE A 63 -3.79 2.41 -0.06
CA ILE A 63 -2.45 1.95 0.36
C ILE A 63 -2.29 0.42 0.18
N PHE A 64 -3.33 -0.38 0.49
CA PHE A 64 -3.23 -1.85 0.50
C PHE A 64 -3.89 -2.56 -0.69
N SER A 65 -4.85 -1.91 -1.35
CA SER A 65 -5.47 -2.37 -2.61
C SER A 65 -4.87 -1.69 -3.83
N ALA A 66 -3.73 -1.00 -3.68
CA ALA A 66 -2.87 -0.61 -4.79
C ALA A 66 -2.53 -1.87 -5.59
N ASN A 67 -3.38 -2.18 -6.57
CA ASN A 67 -3.15 -3.18 -7.59
C ASN A 67 -1.90 -2.71 -8.34
N VAL A 68 -0.77 -3.34 -8.05
CA VAL A 68 0.60 -2.97 -8.45
C VAL A 68 0.87 -3.26 -9.93
N SER A 69 -0.17 -3.22 -10.76
CA SER A 69 -0.08 -3.46 -12.19
C SER A 69 0.05 -2.10 -12.89
N ASP A 70 1.28 -1.74 -13.25
CA ASP A 70 1.63 -0.83 -14.34
C ASP A 70 0.65 0.35 -14.56
N ILE A 71 0.44 1.16 -13.52
CA ILE A 71 -0.18 2.46 -13.76
C ILE A 71 0.94 3.36 -14.27
N ASP A 72 0.88 3.64 -15.57
CA ASP A 72 1.68 4.62 -16.27
C ASP A 72 1.50 5.97 -15.55
N HIS A 73 2.40 6.24 -14.62
CA HIS A 73 2.41 7.48 -13.85
C HIS A 73 3.54 8.32 -14.39
N GLU A 74 3.16 9.38 -15.10
CA GLU A 74 4.05 10.48 -15.43
C GLU A 74 4.49 11.13 -14.11
N CYS A 75 5.62 10.69 -13.54
CA CYS A 75 6.32 11.45 -12.53
C CYS A 75 6.83 12.73 -13.19
N THR A 76 6.01 13.78 -13.20
CA THR A 76 6.37 15.05 -13.82
C THR A 76 7.44 15.77 -13.00
N ALA A 77 8.59 15.95 -13.65
CA ALA A 77 9.64 16.92 -13.35
C ALA A 77 10.39 16.76 -12.02
N GLY A 78 11.53 16.06 -12.06
CA GLY A 78 12.75 16.39 -11.30
C GLY A 78 12.71 16.40 -9.76
N GLN A 79 11.57 16.07 -9.15
CA GLN A 79 11.34 16.11 -7.71
C GLN A 79 11.22 14.68 -7.18
N GLY A 80 11.99 14.42 -6.13
CA GLY A 80 12.38 13.08 -5.67
C GLY A 80 11.28 12.08 -5.45
N CYS A 81 11.40 10.90 -6.02
CA CYS A 81 10.47 9.80 -5.78
C CYS A 81 10.97 8.81 -4.72
N THR A 82 12.29 8.68 -4.52
CA THR A 82 12.86 7.63 -3.67
C THR A 82 13.38 8.22 -2.35
N PRO A 83 13.34 7.47 -1.24
CA PRO A 83 13.96 7.90 0.00
C PRO A 83 15.48 8.13 -0.16
N GLY A 84 16.13 7.42 -1.09
CA GLY A 84 17.52 7.67 -1.49
C GLY A 84 17.72 9.04 -2.15
N TYR A 85 16.83 9.45 -3.06
CA TYR A 85 16.86 10.80 -3.61
C TYR A 85 16.70 11.83 -2.50
N TRP A 86 15.71 11.66 -1.63
CA TRP A 86 15.42 12.61 -0.56
C TRP A 86 16.60 12.79 0.39
N ARG A 87 17.32 11.70 0.70
CA ARG A 87 18.55 11.70 1.50
C ARG A 87 19.64 12.58 0.88
N ASN A 88 19.81 12.50 -0.44
CA ASN A 88 20.94 13.13 -1.13
C ASN A 88 20.63 14.54 -1.66
N ASN A 89 19.35 14.88 -1.83
CA ASN A 89 18.90 16.09 -2.52
C ASN A 89 18.08 16.99 -1.59
N TYR A 90 18.75 17.61 -0.61
CA TYR A 90 18.08 18.47 0.38
C TYR A 90 17.25 19.61 -0.22
N LYS A 91 17.67 20.16 -1.38
CA LYS A 91 16.91 21.21 -2.09
C LYS A 91 15.56 20.74 -2.62
N GLY A 92 15.43 19.44 -2.92
CA GLY A 92 14.18 18.86 -3.40
C GLY A 92 13.05 18.98 -2.37
N TRP A 93 13.38 19.11 -1.08
CA TRP A 93 12.40 19.16 0.01
C TRP A 93 11.52 20.41 -0.02
N ALA A 94 11.85 21.41 -0.84
CA ALA A 94 11.10 22.66 -0.94
C ALA A 94 9.59 22.45 -1.23
N CYS A 95 9.22 21.39 -1.96
CA CYS A 95 7.81 21.08 -2.27
C CYS A 95 7.04 20.42 -1.12
N THR A 96 7.72 19.85 -0.12
CA THR A 96 7.07 19.01 0.89
C THR A 96 6.54 19.81 2.08
N GLY A 97 7.14 20.99 2.30
CA GLY A 97 6.93 21.80 3.51
C GLY A 97 7.65 21.25 4.75
N PHE A 98 8.46 20.19 4.61
CA PHE A 98 9.34 19.70 5.66
C PHE A 98 10.76 20.23 5.48
N SER A 99 11.48 20.35 6.59
CA SER A 99 12.87 20.81 6.61
C SER A 99 13.84 19.63 6.73
N PRO A 100 14.82 19.49 5.81
CA PRO A 100 15.91 18.52 5.96
C PRO A 100 16.94 18.94 7.02
N GLY A 101 16.84 20.16 7.56
CA GLY A 101 17.84 20.77 8.43
C GLY A 101 18.48 22.00 7.80
N THR A 102 19.53 22.50 8.45
CA THR A 102 20.20 23.77 8.09
C THR A 102 21.53 23.50 7.42
N CYS A 103 21.79 24.12 6.27
CA CYS A 103 23.10 24.02 5.64
C CYS A 103 24.13 24.85 6.41
N MET A 104 25.18 24.20 6.92
CA MET A 104 26.27 24.85 7.66
C MET A 104 27.40 25.30 6.73
N GLU A 105 27.72 24.49 5.72
CA GLU A 105 28.83 24.76 4.80
C GLU A 105 28.35 24.51 3.37
N LEU A 106 28.52 25.52 2.51
CA LEU A 106 28.35 25.37 1.07
C LEU A 106 29.67 24.91 0.44
N ASN A 107 29.58 24.19 -0.67
CA ASN A 107 30.75 23.92 -1.49
C ASN A 107 31.36 25.24 -2.02
N PRO A 108 32.63 25.25 -2.49
CA PRO A 108 33.28 26.46 -2.98
C PRO A 108 32.52 27.21 -4.09
N SER A 109 31.72 26.49 -4.88
CA SER A 109 30.88 27.06 -5.93
C SER A 109 29.57 27.66 -5.41
N GLY A 110 29.26 27.55 -4.11
CA GLY A 110 28.07 28.10 -3.46
C GLY A 110 26.75 27.42 -3.85
N ASN A 111 26.78 26.35 -4.66
CA ASN A 111 25.58 25.78 -5.27
C ASN A 111 25.10 24.47 -4.63
N LYS A 112 25.92 23.84 -3.78
CA LYS A 112 25.57 22.61 -3.05
C LYS A 112 25.91 22.74 -1.57
N CYS A 113 25.06 22.18 -0.71
CA CYS A 113 25.40 22.04 0.69
C CYS A 113 26.44 20.93 0.85
N GLN A 114 27.60 21.28 1.39
CA GLN A 114 28.67 20.35 1.71
C GLN A 114 28.48 19.74 3.09
N LYS A 115 27.91 20.49 4.04
CA LYS A 115 27.64 20.02 5.40
C LYS A 115 26.28 20.48 5.88
N LEU A 116 25.38 19.53 6.11
CA LEU A 116 24.02 19.76 6.58
C LEU A 116 23.93 19.41 8.07
N ASP A 117 23.36 20.32 8.87
CA ASP A 117 22.93 20.03 10.23
C ASP A 117 21.49 19.50 10.20
N ALA A 118 21.37 18.17 10.15
CA ALA A 118 20.09 17.48 10.11
C ALA A 118 19.30 17.59 11.43
N THR A 119 19.94 17.95 12.55
CA THR A 119 19.28 18.03 13.88
C THR A 119 18.29 19.19 13.99
N THR A 120 18.46 20.20 13.12
CA THR A 120 17.56 21.36 13.02
C THR A 120 16.37 21.13 12.06
N GLY A 121 16.25 19.92 11.51
CA GLY A 121 15.19 19.55 10.58
C GLY A 121 13.84 19.30 11.25
N THR A 122 12.85 18.95 10.44
CA THR A 122 11.54 18.49 10.94
C THR A 122 11.74 17.18 11.69
N THR A 123 11.21 17.10 12.91
CA THR A 123 11.33 15.90 13.74
C THR A 123 10.43 14.78 13.22
N PHE A 124 10.89 13.55 13.34
CA PHE A 124 10.11 12.35 13.00
C PHE A 124 8.87 12.25 13.89
N GLU A 125 9.00 12.55 15.18
CA GLU A 125 7.89 12.58 16.14
C GLU A 125 6.83 13.61 15.78
N TYR A 126 7.20 14.77 15.24
CA TYR A 126 6.22 15.77 14.80
C TYR A 126 5.32 15.23 13.66
N VAL A 127 5.86 14.42 12.76
CA VAL A 127 5.12 13.88 11.62
C VAL A 127 4.35 12.63 11.98
N PHE A 128 4.98 11.69 12.69
CA PHE A 128 4.43 10.36 12.92
C PHE A 128 3.83 10.17 14.32
N GLY A 129 4.12 11.05 15.28
CA GLY A 129 3.67 10.94 16.67
C GLY A 129 4.47 9.94 17.52
N TYR A 130 5.56 9.39 16.99
CA TYR A 130 6.45 8.45 17.68
C TYR A 130 7.90 8.86 17.49
N ALA A 131 8.78 8.51 18.43
CA ALA A 131 10.20 8.44 18.13
C ALA A 131 10.48 7.34 17.08
N PRO A 132 11.48 7.52 16.21
CA PRO A 132 11.90 6.47 15.29
C PRO A 132 12.38 5.25 16.08
N MET A 133 12.14 4.06 15.55
CA MET A 133 12.62 2.80 16.14
C MET A 133 14.11 2.59 15.87
N CYS A 134 14.62 3.20 14.82
CA CYS A 134 16.02 3.06 14.43
C CYS A 134 16.93 4.07 15.15
N GLY A 135 17.88 3.56 15.92
CA GLY A 135 18.96 4.38 16.50
C GLY A 135 18.49 5.45 17.48
N SER A 136 19.33 6.47 17.65
CA SER A 136 19.08 7.63 18.54
C SER A 136 18.81 8.91 17.74
N VAL A 137 18.24 8.77 16.55
CA VAL A 137 17.95 9.90 15.65
C VAL A 137 16.61 10.54 15.98
N THR A 138 16.42 11.79 15.55
CA THR A 138 15.24 12.58 15.90
C THR A 138 14.53 13.17 14.69
N THR A 139 15.24 13.49 13.61
CA THR A 139 14.67 14.16 12.43
C THR A 139 14.47 13.24 11.24
N LEU A 140 13.61 13.67 10.31
CA LEU A 140 13.35 12.93 9.08
C LEU A 140 14.64 12.70 8.27
N MET A 141 15.53 13.70 8.21
CA MET A 141 16.79 13.59 7.49
C MET A 141 17.77 12.64 8.19
N GLU A 142 17.85 12.68 9.53
CA GLU A 142 18.68 11.73 10.27
C GLU A 142 18.20 10.28 10.07
N VAL A 143 16.88 10.04 10.06
CA VAL A 143 16.32 8.72 9.72
C VAL A 143 16.73 8.27 8.32
N LEU A 144 16.69 9.17 7.33
CA LEU A 144 17.12 8.85 5.96
C LEU A 144 18.62 8.53 5.84
N GLN A 145 19.44 9.09 6.73
CA GLN A 145 20.89 8.91 6.74
C GLN A 145 21.33 7.65 7.50
N GLU A 146 20.75 7.40 8.67
CA GLU A 146 21.22 6.41 9.64
C GLU A 146 20.41 5.11 9.62
N CYS A 147 19.23 5.09 8.99
CA CYS A 147 18.32 3.95 9.04
C CYS A 147 17.98 3.32 7.69
N PRO A 148 18.90 3.21 6.71
CA PRO A 148 18.56 2.78 5.36
C PRO A 148 17.83 1.42 5.34
N GLY A 149 16.71 1.37 4.62
CA GLY A 149 15.92 0.15 4.40
C GLY A 149 15.04 -0.30 5.57
N THR A 150 14.91 0.49 6.64
CA THR A 150 13.94 0.19 7.73
C THR A 150 12.53 0.70 7.38
N LEU A 151 11.51 0.26 8.14
CA LEU A 151 10.17 0.82 8.03
C LEU A 151 10.18 2.35 8.21
N ASP A 152 10.92 2.87 9.19
CA ASP A 152 11.02 4.31 9.43
C ASP A 152 11.57 5.02 8.18
N TRP A 153 12.59 4.47 7.53
CA TRP A 153 13.19 5.03 6.32
C TRP A 153 12.22 5.08 5.14
N HIS A 154 11.51 3.99 4.88
CA HIS A 154 10.50 3.97 3.83
C HIS A 154 9.28 4.85 4.16
N ALA A 155 8.91 4.95 5.44
CA ALA A 155 7.83 5.84 5.89
C ALA A 155 8.20 7.32 5.68
N VAL A 156 9.45 7.73 5.96
CA VAL A 156 9.91 9.09 5.66
C VAL A 156 9.82 9.38 4.16
N GLY A 157 10.29 8.46 3.30
CA GLY A 157 10.16 8.61 1.85
C GLY A 157 8.71 8.73 1.40
N ALA A 158 7.82 7.90 1.96
CA ALA A 158 6.38 7.93 1.67
C ALA A 158 5.75 9.27 2.04
N ALA A 159 6.09 9.80 3.23
CA ALA A 159 5.59 11.09 3.70
C ALA A 159 6.07 12.26 2.83
N LEU A 160 7.33 12.24 2.37
CA LEU A 160 7.89 13.26 1.49
C LEU A 160 7.23 13.21 0.10
N ASN A 161 7.07 12.02 -0.46
CA ASN A 161 6.37 11.80 -1.74
C ASN A 161 4.92 12.27 -1.68
N ALA A 162 4.19 11.89 -0.63
CA ALA A 162 2.78 12.27 -0.42
C ALA A 162 2.57 13.79 -0.24
N ARG A 163 3.64 14.54 0.05
CA ARG A 163 3.60 15.99 0.26
C ARG A 163 4.01 16.80 -0.95
N CYS A 164 4.87 16.26 -1.79
CA CYS A 164 5.33 16.93 -3.00
C CYS A 164 4.24 16.83 -4.08
N THR A 165 3.56 17.92 -4.40
CA THR A 165 2.41 17.92 -5.33
C THR A 165 2.75 17.57 -6.78
N SER A 166 4.02 17.65 -7.16
CA SER A 166 4.56 17.18 -8.45
C SER A 166 4.65 15.66 -8.55
N ILE A 167 4.47 14.95 -7.44
CA ILE A 167 4.56 13.50 -7.34
C ILE A 167 3.17 12.93 -7.10
N TYR A 168 2.69 12.14 -8.05
CA TYR A 168 1.47 11.36 -7.85
C TYR A 168 1.79 10.09 -7.04
N TYR A 169 1.84 10.24 -5.72
CA TYR A 169 2.17 9.11 -4.83
C TYR A 169 1.01 8.10 -4.72
N GLY A 170 -0.23 8.55 -4.90
CA GLY A 170 -1.44 7.73 -4.75
C GLY A 170 -1.92 7.55 -3.31
N ALA A 171 -1.24 8.15 -2.34
CA ALA A 171 -1.69 8.26 -0.95
C ALA A 171 -1.40 9.66 -0.40
N SER A 172 -2.26 10.13 0.50
CA SER A 172 -2.06 11.39 1.22
C SER A 172 -1.11 11.21 2.42
N LEU A 173 -0.52 12.31 2.91
CA LEU A 173 0.31 12.27 4.13
C LEU A 173 -0.46 11.67 5.32
N ALA A 174 -1.75 12.00 5.45
CA ALA A 174 -2.57 11.49 6.56
C ALA A 174 -2.69 9.97 6.54
N GLU A 175 -2.86 9.38 5.36
CA GLU A 175 -2.95 7.92 5.20
C GLU A 175 -1.60 7.24 5.44
N VAL A 176 -0.49 7.85 4.99
CA VAL A 176 0.86 7.36 5.29
C VAL A 176 1.12 7.33 6.79
N VAL A 177 0.81 8.42 7.49
CA VAL A 177 0.98 8.53 8.95
C VAL A 177 0.08 7.51 9.65
N GLN A 178 -1.19 7.39 9.26
CA GLN A 178 -2.11 6.44 9.85
C GLN A 178 -1.63 4.98 9.68
N ALA A 179 -1.17 4.60 8.49
CA ALA A 179 -0.64 3.26 8.23
C ALA A 179 0.58 2.96 9.12
N TYR A 180 1.51 3.91 9.23
CA TYR A 180 2.67 3.78 10.12
C TYR A 180 2.26 3.58 11.58
N GLN A 181 1.34 4.43 12.08
CA GLN A 181 0.86 4.34 13.47
C GLN A 181 0.18 3.00 13.76
N MET A 182 -0.62 2.47 12.82
CA MET A 182 -1.26 1.16 12.98
C MET A 182 -0.23 0.02 13.06
N ALA A 183 0.84 0.06 12.25
CA ALA A 183 1.94 -0.90 12.36
C ALA A 183 2.71 -0.78 13.68
N ARG A 184 2.82 0.43 14.24
CA ARG A 184 3.45 0.66 15.56
C ARG A 184 2.60 0.14 16.70
N ASP A 185 1.29 0.40 16.68
CA ASP A 185 0.38 0.08 17.78
C ASP A 185 -0.10 -1.37 17.77
N ASN A 186 -0.27 -1.95 16.58
CA ASN A 186 -0.90 -3.26 16.40
C ASN A 186 -0.09 -4.15 15.43
N PRO A 187 1.17 -4.51 15.76
CA PRO A 187 2.06 -5.24 14.86
C PRO A 187 1.55 -6.64 14.46
N ILE A 188 0.63 -7.21 15.24
CA ILE A 188 -0.03 -8.50 14.92
C ILE A 188 -1.09 -8.34 13.82
N GLN A 189 -1.75 -7.17 13.76
CA GLN A 189 -2.80 -6.89 12.78
C GLN A 189 -2.26 -6.19 11.54
N THR A 190 -1.21 -5.38 11.71
CA THR A 190 -0.49 -4.71 10.62
C THR A 190 0.96 -5.10 10.73
N ASP A 191 1.37 -6.09 9.92
CA ASP A 191 2.76 -6.55 9.90
C ASP A 191 3.69 -5.39 9.47
N PRO A 192 4.61 -4.93 10.35
CA PRO A 192 5.53 -3.84 10.02
C PRO A 192 6.42 -4.14 8.81
N GLU A 193 6.75 -5.41 8.57
CA GLU A 193 7.55 -5.83 7.42
C GLU A 193 6.73 -5.75 6.13
N LEU A 194 5.45 -6.12 6.18
CA LEU A 194 4.53 -5.94 5.05
C LEU A 194 4.40 -4.46 4.71
N LEU A 195 4.14 -3.61 5.71
CA LEU A 195 4.00 -2.17 5.47
C LEU A 195 5.30 -1.56 4.91
N LYS A 196 6.45 -1.99 5.41
CA LYS A 196 7.76 -1.58 4.87
C LYS A 196 7.84 -1.89 3.37
N ASN A 197 7.48 -3.10 2.96
CA ASN A 197 7.51 -3.52 1.55
C ASN A 197 6.49 -2.77 0.68
N VAL A 198 5.33 -2.41 1.24
CA VAL A 198 4.34 -1.55 0.56
C VAL A 198 4.95 -0.17 0.30
N PHE A 199 5.50 0.48 1.34
CA PHE A 199 6.14 1.78 1.16
C PHE A 199 7.35 1.72 0.23
N ASP A 200 8.16 0.67 0.32
CA ASP A 200 9.27 0.45 -0.62
C ASP A 200 8.78 0.41 -2.07
N ASN A 201 7.77 -0.41 -2.36
CA ASN A 201 7.21 -0.49 -3.71
C ASN A 201 6.65 0.86 -4.18
N MET A 202 5.83 1.52 -3.37
CA MET A 202 5.21 2.79 -3.73
C MET A 202 6.25 3.90 -3.95
N ASN A 203 7.30 3.93 -3.13
CA ASN A 203 8.36 4.92 -3.26
C ASN A 203 9.23 4.72 -4.50
N ASN A 204 9.40 3.50 -4.98
CA ASN A 204 10.23 3.23 -6.15
C ASN A 204 9.43 3.05 -7.45
N ARG A 205 8.10 3.11 -7.39
CA ARG A 205 7.23 2.89 -8.55
C ARG A 205 7.32 4.02 -9.57
N GLY A 206 7.65 3.67 -10.81
CA GLY A 206 7.56 4.57 -11.96
C GLY A 206 8.54 5.75 -11.92
N CYS A 207 9.57 5.68 -11.08
CA CYS A 207 10.44 6.82 -10.93
C CYS A 207 11.46 6.96 -12.05
N PRO A 208 11.52 8.12 -12.74
CA PRO A 208 12.44 8.34 -13.83
C PRO A 208 13.80 8.87 -13.37
N ILE A 209 14.02 9.06 -12.06
CA ILE A 209 15.25 9.60 -11.47
C ILE A 209 15.85 8.70 -10.40
N ASP A 210 17.18 8.58 -10.39
CA ASP A 210 17.94 7.81 -9.42
C ASP A 210 18.10 8.56 -8.07
N ALA A 211 18.75 7.93 -7.10
CA ALA A 211 19.02 8.54 -5.79
C ALA A 211 19.93 9.79 -5.85
N HIS A 212 20.57 10.07 -6.97
CA HIS A 212 21.42 11.23 -7.21
C HIS A 212 20.74 12.32 -8.05
N GLY A 213 19.52 12.08 -8.52
CA GLY A 213 18.76 12.97 -9.38
C GLY A 213 19.12 12.87 -10.87
N ASN A 214 19.84 11.82 -11.29
CA ASN A 214 20.07 11.54 -12.71
C ASN A 214 18.91 10.73 -13.28
N CYS A 215 18.67 10.83 -14.60
CA CYS A 215 17.64 10.00 -15.23
C CYS A 215 18.00 8.50 -15.16
N GLU A 216 17.01 7.69 -14.82
CA GLU A 216 17.10 6.24 -14.80
C GLU A 216 17.29 5.66 -16.21
N LYS A 217 17.76 4.41 -16.28
CA LYS A 217 17.95 3.71 -17.55
C LYS A 217 16.62 3.65 -18.32
N GLY A 218 16.64 4.08 -19.58
CA GLY A 218 15.45 4.15 -20.42
C GLY A 218 14.80 5.54 -20.43
N TYR A 219 15.36 6.51 -19.70
CA TYR A 219 14.96 7.91 -19.74
C TYR A 219 16.10 8.80 -20.27
N THR A 220 15.76 9.98 -20.80
CA THR A 220 16.70 11.03 -21.19
C THR A 220 16.27 12.36 -20.58
N LEU A 221 17.24 13.27 -20.37
CA LEU A 221 16.98 14.58 -19.76
C LEU A 221 16.65 15.59 -20.86
N GLU A 222 15.44 16.13 -20.83
CA GLU A 222 14.98 17.24 -21.68
C GLU A 222 14.30 18.29 -20.79
N ASP A 223 14.75 19.54 -20.85
CA ASP A 223 14.25 20.66 -20.04
C ASP A 223 14.13 20.37 -18.53
N ASP A 224 15.17 19.76 -17.94
CA ASP A 224 15.23 19.31 -16.53
C ASP A 224 14.18 18.22 -16.15
N VAL A 225 13.59 17.56 -17.14
CA VAL A 225 12.64 16.46 -16.99
C VAL A 225 13.20 15.18 -17.59
N CYS A 226 13.09 14.07 -16.87
CA CYS A 226 13.44 12.76 -17.39
C CYS A 226 12.26 12.18 -18.17
N ILE A 227 12.41 12.08 -19.49
CA ILE A 227 11.39 11.58 -20.41
C ILE A 227 11.74 10.17 -20.91
N PRO A 228 10.76 9.26 -21.07
CA PRO A 228 11.02 7.90 -21.50
C PRO A 228 11.52 7.86 -22.96
N VAL A 229 12.61 7.15 -23.19
CA VAL A 229 13.20 6.92 -24.52
C VAL A 229 12.52 5.69 -25.14
N LYS A 230 11.72 5.90 -26.19
CA LYS A 230 11.26 4.80 -27.03
C LYS A 230 12.43 4.23 -27.82
N THR A 231 12.90 3.05 -27.44
CA THR A 231 13.86 2.27 -28.22
C THR A 231 13.13 1.25 -29.08
N SER A 232 13.66 0.95 -30.25
CA SER A 232 13.06 0.04 -31.25
C SER A 232 13.05 -1.45 -30.86
N LEU A 233 13.15 -1.78 -29.56
CA LEU A 233 13.19 -3.14 -29.01
C LEU A 233 11.90 -3.57 -28.29
N THR A 234 10.82 -2.78 -28.34
CA THR A 234 9.48 -3.22 -27.90
C THR A 234 8.63 -3.61 -29.11
N LEU A 235 8.93 -4.80 -29.63
CA LEU A 235 8.01 -5.65 -30.39
C LEU A 235 8.16 -7.04 -29.77
N ASP A 236 7.26 -7.37 -28.86
CA ASP A 236 6.56 -8.67 -28.70
C ASP A 236 5.87 -8.76 -27.32
#